data_AF-A0A0K8SDA3-F1
#
_entry.id   AF-A0A0K8SDA3-F1
#
_cell.length_a   1.000
_cell.length_b   1.000
_cell.length_c   1.000
_cell.angle_alpha   90.00
_cell.angle_beta   90.00
_cell.angle_gamma   90.00
#
_symmetry.space_group_name_H-M   'P 1'
#
loop_
_entity.id
_entity.type
_entity.pdbx_description
1 polymer ?
#
loop_
_entity_poly.entity_id
_entity_poly.type
_entity_poly.pdbx_seq_one_letter_code
_entity_poly.pdbx_strand_id
1 'polypeptide(L)'
;GLDWGTYMSSQFDVVYIKLDVIDEGSKFVNTRIAGLQIQDYILVIRNTLEEFKFLDRTRIAVWGRGYGGYVTTMILGSQNHGVKCGIAISPITDWLYYNSAFTERLLGMPSENYKEYVEADATQRSKHIEAGSLFLIHGMADISVPYIHSLSLAKALTSQGILFRYQSYG
;
A
#
# COMPACT_ATOMS: atom_id res chain seq x y z
N GLY A 1 -12.67 -21.96 0.12
CA GLY A 1 -13.03 -21.44 1.45
C GLY A 1 -13.55 -20.03 1.29
N LEU A 2 -14.47 -19.58 2.14
CA LEU A 2 -14.91 -18.17 2.14
C LEU A 2 -13.69 -17.26 2.32
N ASP A 3 -13.48 -16.33 1.39
CA ASP A 3 -12.45 -15.31 1.54
C ASP A 3 -12.95 -14.16 2.44
N TRP A 4 -12.02 -13.33 2.90
CA TRP A 4 -12.31 -12.18 3.76
C TRP A 4 -13.30 -11.20 3.12
N GLY A 5 -13.20 -10.96 1.81
CA GLY A 5 -14.10 -10.06 1.10
C GLY A 5 -15.54 -10.56 1.10
N THR A 6 -15.72 -11.87 0.96
CA THR A 6 -17.03 -12.55 0.99
C THR A 6 -17.63 -12.50 2.39
N TYR A 7 -16.83 -12.66 3.44
CA TYR A 7 -17.28 -12.48 4.82
C TYR A 7 -17.72 -11.03 5.07
N MET A 8 -16.91 -10.06 4.64
CA MET A 8 -17.20 -8.64 4.82
C MET A 8 -18.49 -8.20 4.14
N SER A 9 -18.71 -8.58 2.88
CA SER A 9 -19.90 -8.19 2.13
C SER A 9 -21.17 -8.94 2.54
N SER A 10 -21.05 -10.10 3.19
CA SER A 10 -22.21 -10.89 3.64
C SER A 10 -22.68 -10.52 5.05
N GLN A 11 -21.78 -10.08 5.93
CA GLN A 11 -22.09 -9.76 7.33
C GLN A 11 -22.20 -8.26 7.60
N PHE A 12 -21.58 -7.43 6.76
CA PHE A 12 -21.57 -5.98 6.94
C PHE A 12 -22.07 -5.28 5.68
N ASP A 13 -22.58 -4.06 5.85
CA ASP A 13 -23.00 -3.18 4.76
C ASP A 13 -21.77 -2.57 4.05
N VAL A 14 -21.00 -3.42 3.37
CA VAL A 14 -19.74 -3.08 2.71
C VAL A 14 -19.70 -3.73 1.32
N VAL A 15 -19.39 -2.91 0.31
CA VAL A 15 -19.04 -3.41 -1.02
C VAL A 15 -17.55 -3.71 -1.07
N TYR A 16 -17.20 -4.95 -1.40
CA TYR A 16 -15.81 -5.40 -1.56
C TYR A 16 -15.40 -5.40 -3.04
N ILE A 17 -14.28 -4.75 -3.35
CA ILE A 17 -13.71 -4.67 -4.70
C ILE A 17 -12.24 -5.09 -4.63
N LYS A 18 -11.85 -6.05 -5.47
CA LYS A 18 -10.47 -6.47 -5.64
C LYS A 18 -9.93 -5.85 -6.94
N LEU A 19 -8.80 -5.17 -6.85
CA LEU A 19 -8.12 -4.57 -7.99
C LEU A 19 -6.88 -5.39 -8.35
N ASP A 20 -6.86 -5.96 -9.55
CA ASP A 20 -5.69 -6.63 -10.13
C ASP A 20 -5.09 -5.69 -11.20
N VAL A 21 -4.12 -4.86 -10.77
CA VAL A 21 -3.49 -3.83 -11.64
C VAL A 21 -2.16 -4.32 -12.24
N ILE A 22 -1.59 -5.40 -11.70
CA ILE A 22 -0.36 -6.01 -12.21
C ILE A 22 -0.73 -7.23 -13.05
N ASP A 23 -0.48 -7.15 -14.35
CA ASP A 23 -0.50 -8.31 -15.24
C ASP A 23 0.88 -9.00 -15.21
N GLU A 24 0.99 -10.05 -14.38
CA GLU A 24 2.18 -10.89 -14.26
C GLU A 24 2.59 -11.55 -15.60
N GLY A 25 1.70 -11.60 -16.60
CA GLY A 25 1.94 -12.18 -17.92
C GLY A 25 2.49 -11.23 -18.98
N SER A 26 2.49 -9.92 -18.72
CA SER A 26 2.91 -8.93 -19.72
C SER A 26 4.41 -8.66 -19.66
N LYS A 27 5.09 -8.60 -20.82
CA LYS A 27 6.51 -8.18 -20.95
C LYS A 27 6.78 -6.72 -20.51
N PHE A 28 5.77 -6.02 -20.00
CA PHE A 28 5.77 -4.60 -19.68
C PHE A 28 6.00 -4.28 -18.19
N VAL A 29 6.18 -5.29 -17.33
CA VAL A 29 6.45 -5.13 -15.88
C VAL A 29 7.77 -4.41 -15.57
N ASN A 30 8.59 -4.15 -16.59
CA ASN A 30 10.01 -3.91 -16.42
C ASN A 30 10.44 -2.47 -16.09
N THR A 31 9.58 -1.53 -15.68
CA THR A 31 10.11 -0.15 -15.54
C THR A 31 9.46 0.86 -14.60
N ARG A 32 8.31 0.65 -13.94
CA ARG A 32 7.63 1.81 -13.28
C ARG A 32 6.84 1.48 -12.02
N ILE A 33 7.47 0.95 -10.98
CA ILE A 33 6.82 0.88 -9.64
C ILE A 33 6.81 2.26 -8.95
N ALA A 34 7.79 3.11 -9.25
CA ALA A 34 7.90 4.44 -8.66
C ALA A 34 6.82 5.39 -9.23
N GLY A 35 5.85 5.77 -8.39
CA GLY A 35 4.91 6.88 -8.58
C GLY A 35 3.79 6.68 -9.61
N LEU A 36 4.09 6.19 -10.81
CA LEU A 36 3.14 6.10 -11.92
C LEU A 36 2.03 5.06 -11.66
N GLN A 37 2.33 3.92 -11.04
CA GLN A 37 1.31 2.92 -10.70
C GLN A 37 0.33 3.38 -9.62
N ILE A 38 0.76 4.19 -8.65
CA ILE A 38 -0.13 4.61 -7.55
C ILE A 38 -1.24 5.53 -8.06
N GLN A 39 -0.94 6.36 -9.06
CA GLN A 39 -1.96 7.18 -9.71
C GLN A 39 -2.97 6.33 -10.48
N ASP A 40 -2.56 5.21 -11.07
CA ASP A 40 -3.48 4.27 -11.72
C ASP A 40 -4.44 3.64 -10.71
N TYR A 41 -3.96 3.22 -9.54
CA TYR A 41 -4.86 2.75 -8.46
C TYR A 41 -5.87 3.83 -8.05
N ILE A 42 -5.43 5.08 -7.86
CA ILE A 42 -6.31 6.20 -7.50
C ILE A 42 -7.32 6.47 -8.63
N LEU A 43 -6.89 6.41 -9.89
CA LEU A 43 -7.75 6.61 -11.05
C LEU A 43 -8.81 5.50 -11.15
N VAL A 44 -8.42 4.25 -10.96
CA VAL A 44 -9.35 3.11 -10.95
C VAL A 44 -10.38 3.28 -9.85
N ILE A 45 -9.96 3.63 -8.62
CA ILE A 45 -10.89 3.92 -7.51
C ILE A 45 -11.90 5.01 -7.92
N ARG A 46 -11.44 6.12 -8.50
CA ARG A 46 -12.31 7.21 -8.94
C ARG A 46 -13.29 6.76 -10.03
N ASN A 47 -12.80 6.09 -11.07
CA ASN A 47 -13.62 5.62 -12.18
C ASN A 47 -14.70 4.64 -11.69
N THR A 48 -14.35 3.72 -10.79
CA THR A 48 -15.31 2.81 -10.15
C THR A 48 -16.39 3.58 -9.38
N LEU A 49 -16.03 4.62 -8.62
CA LEU A 49 -17.00 5.47 -7.89
C LEU A 49 -17.84 6.36 -8.83
N GLU A 50 -17.37 6.62 -10.03
CA GLU A 50 -18.12 7.32 -11.06
C GLU A 50 -19.10 6.40 -11.78
N GLU A 51 -18.70 5.17 -12.08
CA GLU A 51 -19.52 4.15 -12.74
C GLU A 51 -20.64 3.67 -11.81
N PHE A 52 -20.30 3.29 -10.58
CA PHE A 52 -21.24 2.71 -9.63
C PHE A 52 -21.77 3.75 -8.65
N LYS A 53 -22.84 4.45 -9.03
CA LYS A 53 -23.46 5.55 -8.24
C LYS A 53 -24.02 5.13 -6.88
N PHE A 54 -24.22 3.84 -6.64
CA PHE A 54 -24.67 3.31 -5.35
C PHE A 54 -23.53 3.24 -4.31
N LEU A 55 -22.27 3.43 -4.71
CA LEU A 55 -21.13 3.43 -3.80
C LEU A 55 -21.05 4.74 -3.00
N ASP A 56 -20.89 4.63 -1.69
CA ASP A 56 -20.72 5.77 -0.79
C ASP A 56 -19.30 6.34 -0.87
N ARG A 57 -19.19 7.50 -1.51
CA ARG A 57 -17.91 8.21 -1.73
C ARG A 57 -17.28 8.77 -0.46
N THR A 58 -17.97 8.75 0.67
CA THR A 58 -17.47 9.27 1.95
C THR A 58 -16.87 8.17 2.84
N ARG A 59 -17.11 6.89 2.52
CA ARG A 59 -16.71 5.73 3.32
C ARG A 59 -15.88 4.73 2.49
N ILE A 60 -14.77 5.21 1.95
CA ILE A 60 -13.84 4.40 1.14
C ILE A 60 -12.66 3.97 2.02
N ALA A 61 -12.38 2.67 2.06
CA ALA A 61 -11.19 2.14 2.72
C ALA A 61 -10.39 1.26 1.75
N VAL A 62 -9.06 1.25 1.90
CA VAL A 62 -8.16 0.37 1.14
C VAL A 62 -7.34 -0.50 2.09
N TRP A 63 -7.02 -1.72 1.69
CA TRP A 63 -6.16 -2.56 2.49
C TRP A 63 -5.36 -3.52 1.63
N GLY A 64 -4.25 -4.01 2.17
CA GLY A 64 -3.49 -5.06 1.52
C GLY A 64 -2.35 -5.60 2.35
N ARG A 65 -1.80 -6.72 1.89
CA ARG A 65 -0.62 -7.39 2.48
C ARG A 65 0.61 -7.25 1.59
N GLY A 66 1.81 -7.10 2.14
CA GLY A 66 3.05 -7.05 1.36
C GLY A 66 3.07 -5.86 0.41
N TYR A 67 3.09 -6.12 -0.90
CA TYR A 67 2.93 -5.09 -1.91
C TYR A 67 1.58 -4.35 -1.84
N GLY A 68 0.48 -5.04 -1.47
CA GLY A 68 -0.79 -4.36 -1.23
C GLY A 68 -0.73 -3.39 -0.03
N GLY A 69 0.10 -3.72 0.97
CA GLY A 69 0.39 -2.83 2.10
C GLY A 69 1.25 -1.63 1.70
N TYR A 70 2.21 -1.83 0.77
CA TYR A 70 2.95 -0.76 0.11
C TYR A 70 2.00 0.19 -0.62
N VAL A 71 1.15 -0.33 -1.52
CA VAL A 71 0.16 0.44 -2.29
C VAL A 71 -0.79 1.19 -1.36
N THR A 72 -1.30 0.55 -0.32
CA THR A 72 -2.16 1.19 0.70
C THR A 72 -1.46 2.40 1.34
N THR A 73 -0.21 2.23 1.77
CA THR A 73 0.57 3.31 2.39
C THR A 73 0.84 4.45 1.40
N MET A 74 1.17 4.12 0.15
CA MET A 74 1.42 5.10 -0.90
C MET A 74 0.17 5.89 -1.29
N ILE A 75 -1.00 5.24 -1.36
CA ILE A 75 -2.28 5.91 -1.63
C ILE A 75 -2.60 6.90 -0.51
N LEU A 76 -2.52 6.47 0.76
CA LEU A 76 -2.80 7.34 1.92
C LEU A 76 -1.85 8.53 2.03
N GLY A 77 -0.63 8.42 1.50
CA GLY A 77 0.34 9.50 1.46
C GLY A 77 0.40 10.26 0.12
N SER A 78 -0.55 10.00 -0.79
CA SER A 78 -0.70 10.73 -2.06
C SER A 78 -1.66 11.92 -1.90
N GLN A 79 -1.80 12.77 -2.92
CA GLN A 79 -2.81 13.83 -2.91
C GLN A 79 -4.08 13.39 -3.65
N ASN A 80 -5.23 13.96 -3.26
CA ASN A 80 -6.52 13.76 -3.91
C ASN A 80 -7.00 12.29 -4.00
N HIS A 81 -6.53 11.38 -3.14
CA HIS A 81 -6.87 9.94 -3.25
C HIS A 81 -8.33 9.61 -2.89
N GLY A 82 -9.02 10.43 -2.08
CA GLY A 82 -10.43 10.22 -1.72
C GLY A 82 -10.72 9.06 -0.76
N VAL A 83 -9.69 8.32 -0.36
CA VAL A 83 -9.76 7.23 0.63
C VAL A 83 -9.78 7.77 2.06
N LYS A 84 -10.65 7.22 2.92
CA LYS A 84 -10.82 7.65 4.31
C LYS A 84 -9.81 7.01 5.28
N CYS A 85 -9.50 5.74 5.08
CA CYS A 85 -8.54 5.00 5.90
C CYS A 85 -7.99 3.78 5.17
N GLY A 86 -6.94 3.18 5.71
CA GLY A 86 -6.46 1.92 5.20
C GLY A 86 -5.67 1.06 6.18
N ILE A 87 -5.54 -0.21 5.81
CA ILE A 87 -4.85 -1.23 6.61
C ILE A 87 -3.68 -1.79 5.81
N ALA A 88 -2.46 -1.62 6.35
CA ALA A 88 -1.24 -2.13 5.75
C ALA A 88 -0.71 -3.33 6.57
N ILE A 89 -0.79 -4.53 6.00
CA ILE A 89 -0.37 -5.78 6.64
C ILE A 89 1.00 -6.21 6.07
N SER A 90 1.99 -6.42 6.93
CA SER A 90 3.39 -6.70 6.54
C SER A 90 3.83 -5.89 5.31
N PRO A 91 3.68 -4.55 5.30
CA PRO A 91 3.94 -3.76 4.10
C PRO A 91 5.42 -3.78 3.74
N ILE A 92 5.71 -3.82 2.43
CA ILE A 92 7.02 -3.42 1.92
C ILE A 92 7.06 -1.89 1.98
N THR A 93 8.07 -1.31 2.62
CA THR A 93 8.12 0.16 2.82
C THR A 93 9.31 0.82 2.16
N ASP A 94 10.42 0.09 2.03
CA ASP A 94 11.66 0.59 1.42
C ASP A 94 12.25 -0.57 0.63
N TRP A 95 12.34 -0.38 -0.69
CA TRP A 95 12.76 -1.39 -1.63
C TRP A 95 14.22 -1.80 -1.48
N LEU A 96 15.06 -0.97 -0.84
CA LEU A 96 16.45 -1.30 -0.51
C LEU A 96 16.56 -2.42 0.53
N TYR A 97 15.53 -2.61 1.37
CA TYR A 97 15.52 -3.65 2.40
C TYR A 97 14.76 -4.93 1.98
N TYR A 98 14.27 -4.98 0.74
CA TYR A 98 13.56 -6.13 0.21
C TYR A 98 14.47 -7.03 -0.66
N ASN A 99 13.95 -8.18 -1.12
CA ASN A 99 14.70 -9.15 -1.91
C ASN A 99 15.34 -8.50 -3.16
N SER A 100 16.67 -8.51 -3.24
CA SER A 100 17.42 -7.83 -4.31
C SER A 100 17.05 -8.31 -5.71
N ALA A 101 16.94 -9.63 -5.94
CA ALA A 101 16.60 -10.18 -7.25
C ALA A 101 15.19 -9.74 -7.71
N PHE A 102 14.24 -9.64 -6.76
CA PHE A 102 12.91 -9.12 -7.06
C PHE A 102 12.93 -7.61 -7.30
N THR A 103 13.58 -6.86 -6.41
CA THR A 103 13.62 -5.39 -6.49
C THR A 103 14.37 -4.90 -7.73
N GLU A 104 15.53 -5.46 -8.05
CA GLU A 104 16.33 -5.06 -9.22
C GLU A 104 15.61 -5.35 -10.54
N ARG A 105 14.80 -6.41 -10.60
CA ARG A 105 13.93 -6.67 -11.76
C ARG A 105 12.91 -5.55 -11.99
N LEU A 106 12.53 -4.83 -10.94
CA LEU A 106 11.45 -3.84 -10.97
C LEU A 106 11.97 -2.39 -11.04
N LEU A 107 13.05 -2.10 -10.33
CA LEU A 107 13.63 -0.76 -10.17
C LEU A 107 15.03 -0.62 -10.78
N GLY A 108 15.62 -1.70 -11.31
CA GLY A 108 17.02 -1.72 -11.72
C GLY A 108 17.99 -1.70 -10.53
N MET A 109 19.30 -1.65 -10.81
CA MET A 109 20.31 -1.63 -9.76
C MET A 109 20.27 -0.30 -8.98
N PRO A 110 20.37 -0.33 -7.64
CA PRO A 110 20.38 0.89 -6.83
C PRO A 110 21.49 1.88 -7.22
N SER A 111 22.65 1.37 -7.67
CA SER A 111 23.78 2.19 -8.12
C SER A 111 23.47 3.03 -9.37
N GLU A 112 22.51 2.60 -10.18
CA GLU A 112 22.14 3.25 -11.43
C GLU A 112 20.83 4.04 -11.29
N ASN A 113 19.92 3.59 -10.43
CA ASN A 113 18.56 4.11 -10.34
C ASN A 113 18.12 4.53 -8.93
N TYR A 114 19.06 4.97 -8.10
CA TYR A 114 18.81 5.35 -6.69
C TYR A 114 17.63 6.31 -6.50
N LYS A 115 17.42 7.23 -7.45
CA LYS A 115 16.30 8.18 -7.41
C LYS A 115 14.95 7.46 -7.35
N GLU A 116 14.75 6.40 -8.13
CA GLU A 116 13.49 5.64 -8.11
C GLU A 116 13.28 4.89 -6.80
N TYR A 117 14.35 4.38 -6.17
CA TYR A 117 14.27 3.78 -4.84
C TYR A 117 13.79 4.78 -3.79
N VAL A 118 14.30 6.02 -3.83
CA VAL A 118 13.87 7.10 -2.92
C VAL A 118 12.41 7.51 -3.20
N GLU A 119 12.01 7.61 -4.46
CA GLU A 119 10.64 7.98 -4.83
C GLU A 119 9.60 6.90 -4.49
N ALA A 120 10.03 5.63 -4.51
CA ALA A 120 9.26 4.45 -4.16
C ALA A 120 9.35 4.07 -2.67
N ASP A 121 10.10 4.81 -1.84
CA ASP A 121 10.13 4.60 -0.40
C ASP A 121 8.85 5.19 0.24
N ALA A 122 8.01 4.30 0.77
CA ALA A 122 6.74 4.66 1.39
C ALA A 122 6.93 5.47 2.68
N THR A 123 8.10 5.37 3.34
CA THR A 123 8.39 6.17 4.54
C THR A 123 8.51 7.65 4.21
N GLN A 124 8.89 8.01 2.98
CA GLN A 124 8.93 9.41 2.49
C GLN A 124 7.53 10.04 2.41
N ARG A 125 6.48 9.21 2.38
CA ARG A 125 5.08 9.65 2.32
C ARG A 125 4.45 9.86 3.69
N SER A 126 5.12 9.47 4.77
CA SER A 126 4.62 9.53 6.15
C SER A 126 4.00 10.88 6.52
N LYS A 127 4.65 12.00 6.18
CA LYS A 127 4.16 13.37 6.48
C LYS A 127 2.84 13.75 5.78
N HIS A 128 2.45 12.99 4.76
CA HIS A 128 1.23 13.23 3.99
C HIS A 128 0.08 12.33 4.43
N ILE A 129 0.34 11.33 5.28
CA ILE A 129 -0.68 10.42 5.80
C ILE A 129 -1.49 11.16 6.87
N GLU A 130 -2.80 11.14 6.74
CA GLU A 130 -3.70 11.76 7.71
C GLU A 130 -3.66 11.02 9.06
N ALA A 131 -3.63 11.77 10.16
CA ALA A 131 -3.64 11.20 11.50
C ALA A 131 -4.90 10.33 11.73
N GLY A 132 -4.70 9.11 12.22
CA GLY A 132 -5.75 8.13 12.48
C GLY A 132 -6.26 7.38 11.25
N SER A 133 -5.72 7.64 10.05
CA SER A 133 -6.16 6.99 8.81
C SER A 133 -5.48 5.64 8.54
N LEU A 134 -4.34 5.35 9.18
CA LEU A 134 -3.56 4.13 8.95
C LEU A 134 -3.64 3.15 10.13
N PHE A 135 -3.90 1.88 9.81
CA PHE A 135 -3.65 0.75 10.70
C PHE A 135 -2.52 -0.14 10.14
N LEU A 136 -1.40 -0.17 10.85
CA LEU A 136 -0.22 -0.95 10.50
C LEU A 136 -0.18 -2.26 11.29
N ILE A 137 -0.03 -3.38 10.58
CA ILE A 137 -0.02 -4.73 11.16
C ILE A 137 1.23 -5.48 10.66
N HIS A 138 1.96 -6.19 11.52
CA HIS A 138 3.10 -7.02 11.08
C HIS A 138 3.43 -8.15 12.06
N GLY A 139 3.70 -9.36 11.55
CA GLY A 139 4.29 -10.44 12.34
C GLY A 139 5.80 -10.25 12.57
N MET A 140 6.28 -10.42 13.80
CA MET A 140 7.70 -10.26 14.15
C MET A 140 8.58 -11.35 13.52
N ALA A 141 8.02 -12.52 13.25
CA ALA A 141 8.68 -13.64 12.59
C ALA A 141 8.31 -13.78 11.09
N ASP A 142 7.87 -12.70 10.43
CA ASP A 142 7.56 -12.72 9.00
C ASP A 142 8.86 -12.91 8.18
N ILE A 143 8.96 -14.05 7.50
CA ILE A 143 10.10 -14.40 6.64
C ILE A 143 9.95 -13.89 5.21
N SER A 144 8.75 -13.45 4.82
CA SER A 144 8.46 -12.96 3.47
C SER A 144 8.77 -11.48 3.33
N VAL A 145 8.35 -10.69 4.30
CA VAL A 145 8.64 -9.25 4.39
C VAL A 145 9.26 -9.02 5.77
N PRO A 146 10.55 -8.66 5.86
CA PRO A 146 11.19 -8.49 7.16
C PRO A 146 10.51 -7.40 8.00
N TYR A 147 10.41 -7.64 9.31
CA TYR A 147 9.74 -6.74 10.27
C TYR A 147 10.29 -5.30 10.25
N ILE A 148 11.54 -5.10 9.80
CA ILE A 148 12.16 -3.77 9.65
C ILE A 148 11.31 -2.80 8.82
N HIS A 149 10.55 -3.29 7.84
CA HIS A 149 9.72 -2.41 7.02
C HIS A 149 8.66 -1.68 7.86
N SER A 150 7.90 -2.40 8.69
CA SER A 150 6.92 -1.76 9.57
C SER A 150 7.56 -0.91 10.65
N LEU A 151 8.74 -1.28 11.15
CA LEU A 151 9.48 -0.45 12.10
C LEU A 151 9.92 0.87 11.47
N SER A 152 10.45 0.84 10.25
CA SER A 152 10.87 2.02 9.50
C SER A 152 9.71 2.97 9.22
N LEU A 153 8.56 2.43 8.80
CA LEU A 153 7.35 3.24 8.59
C LEU A 153 6.79 3.80 9.90
N ALA A 154 6.70 2.99 10.96
CA ALA A 154 6.26 3.46 12.27
C ALA A 154 7.17 4.57 12.82
N LYS A 155 8.49 4.44 12.65
CA LYS A 155 9.47 5.46 13.02
C LYS A 155 9.26 6.75 12.21
N ALA A 156 9.04 6.65 10.90
CA ALA A 156 8.80 7.80 10.04
C ALA A 156 7.48 8.52 10.39
N LEU A 157 6.40 7.79 10.64
CA LEU A 157 5.12 8.38 11.09
C LEU A 157 5.28 9.10 12.44
N THR A 158 5.96 8.45 13.38
CA THR A 158 6.21 9.01 14.72
C THR A 158 7.07 10.27 14.64
N SER A 159 8.11 10.29 13.80
CA SER A 159 8.97 11.48 13.64
C SER A 159 8.25 12.66 13.02
N GLN A 160 7.18 12.42 12.26
CA GLN A 160 6.29 13.45 11.71
C GLN A 160 5.12 13.80 12.65
N GLY A 161 5.01 13.17 13.83
CA GLY A 161 3.92 13.40 14.78
C GLY A 161 2.57 12.85 14.32
N ILE A 162 2.55 11.91 13.37
CA ILE A 162 1.32 11.33 12.82
C ILE A 162 0.84 10.19 13.72
N LEU A 163 -0.42 10.27 14.16
CA LEU A 163 -1.07 9.21 14.92
C LEU A 163 -1.50 8.08 13.97
N PHE A 164 -1.21 6.83 14.35
CA PHE A 164 -1.62 5.63 13.63
C PHE A 164 -1.90 4.49 14.60
N ARG A 165 -2.64 3.47 14.16
CA ARG A 165 -2.80 2.23 14.93
C ARG A 165 -1.69 1.25 14.55
N TYR A 166 -1.16 0.52 15.52
CA TYR A 166 -0.10 -0.47 15.32
C TYR A 166 -0.43 -1.78 16.02
N GLN A 167 -0.27 -2.91 15.34
CA GLN A 167 -0.40 -4.25 15.92
C GLN A 167 0.74 -5.13 15.44
N SER A 168 1.50 -5.70 16.36
CA SER A 168 2.46 -6.76 16.07
C SER A 168 1.94 -8.12 16.54
N TYR A 169 2.37 -9.18 15.86
CA TYR A 169 2.11 -10.58 16.25
C TYR A 169 3.44 -11.31 16.46
N GLY A 170 3.58 -12.01 17.57
CA GLY A 170 4.77 -12.80 17.94
C GLY A 170 4.57 -14.28 17.75
#